data_AF-A0A378T228-F1
#
_entry.id   AF-A0A378T228-F1
#
_cell.length_a   1.000
_cell.length_b   1.000
_cell.length_c   1.000
_cell.angle_alpha   90.00
_cell.angle_beta   90.00
_cell.angle_gamma   90.00
#
_symmetry.space_group_name_H-M   'P 1'
#
loop_
_entity.id
_entity.type
_entity.pdbx_description
1 polymer ?
#
loop_
_entity_poly.entity_id
_entity_poly.type
_entity_poly.pdbx_seq_one_letter_code
_entity_poly.pdbx_strand_id
1 'polypeptide(L)'
;MRLPDSLEGMATDPAATSRVFGEPYVTPDGATVIPVSRVSHRPGSGRSDSRPLGIFVVKDGEPTWVPAVDHTRIALLGELIGLVAATLATAAMLRRPPWPDVRGDFSRRL
;
A
#
# COMPACT_ATOMS: atom_id res chain seq x y z
N MET A 1 -15.30 -22.55 23.75
CA MET A 1 -14.59 -22.47 22.45
C MET A 1 -13.10 -22.55 22.71
N ARG A 2 -12.41 -23.56 22.18
CA ARG A 2 -10.93 -23.63 22.19
C ARG A 2 -10.42 -22.67 21.12
N LEU A 3 -9.56 -21.72 21.49
CA LEU A 3 -8.80 -20.96 20.50
C LEU A 3 -7.86 -21.95 19.76
N PRO A 4 -7.75 -21.87 18.43
CA PRO A 4 -6.89 -22.76 17.67
C PRO A 4 -5.41 -22.43 17.90
N ASP A 5 -4.59 -23.47 18.08
CA ASP A 5 -3.13 -23.42 18.30
C ASP A 5 -2.36 -22.62 17.21
N SER A 6 -3.00 -22.37 16.07
CA SER A 6 -2.50 -21.48 15.01
C SER A 6 -2.28 -20.03 15.45
N LEU A 7 -2.90 -19.59 16.56
CA LEU A 7 -2.68 -18.26 17.12
C LEU A 7 -1.36 -18.17 17.92
N GLU A 8 -0.86 -19.28 18.47
CA GLU A 8 0.38 -19.30 19.26
C GLU A 8 1.62 -19.11 18.37
N GLY A 9 1.56 -19.56 17.12
CA GLY A 9 2.62 -19.34 16.11
C GLY A 9 2.72 -17.89 15.61
N MET A 10 1.77 -17.02 15.95
CA MET A 10 1.83 -15.58 15.69
C MET A 10 2.47 -14.79 16.84
N ALA A 11 3.32 -15.43 17.65
CA ALA A 11 4.22 -14.73 18.55
C ALA A 11 5.14 -13.82 17.74
N THR A 12 4.66 -12.60 17.51
CA THR A 12 5.38 -11.50 16.88
C THR A 12 6.62 -11.25 17.75
N ASP A 13 7.82 -11.30 17.16
CA ASP A 13 9.07 -10.97 17.85
C ASP A 13 8.89 -9.63 18.61
N PRO A 14 8.71 -9.66 19.94
CA PRO A 14 8.28 -8.50 20.71
C PRO A 14 9.39 -7.46 20.83
N ALA A 15 10.62 -7.80 20.44
CA ALA A 15 11.77 -6.92 20.56
C ALA A 15 11.82 -5.80 19.50
N ALA A 16 11.05 -5.91 18.40
CA ALA A 16 11.14 -4.94 17.30
C ALA A 16 9.83 -4.21 16.97
N THR A 17 8.65 -4.80 17.17
CA THR A 17 7.37 -4.18 16.77
C THR A 17 6.18 -4.75 17.56
N SER A 18 5.49 -3.89 18.31
CA SER A 18 4.26 -4.24 19.02
C SER A 18 3.04 -3.70 18.28
N ARG A 19 2.01 -4.54 18.12
CA ARG A 19 0.68 -4.08 17.66
C ARG A 19 -0.12 -3.67 18.89
N VAL A 20 -0.68 -2.46 18.87
CA VAL A 20 -1.45 -1.89 19.98
C VAL A 20 -2.88 -1.63 19.52
N PHE A 21 -3.83 -2.14 20.30
CA PHE A 21 -5.25 -1.81 20.17
C PHE A 21 -5.53 -0.58 21.05
N GLY A 22 -6.20 0.43 20.48
CA GLY A 22 -6.65 1.60 21.21
C GLY A 22 -7.92 1.31 22.02
N GLU A 23 -8.33 2.29 22.83
CA GLU A 23 -9.57 2.21 23.60
C GLU A 23 -10.76 2.03 22.63
N PRO A 24 -11.57 0.96 22.80
CA PRO A 24 -12.79 0.79 22.03
C PRO A 24 -13.75 1.94 22.31
N TYR A 25 -14.31 2.53 21.25
CA TYR A 25 -15.35 3.54 21.39
C TYR A 25 -16.62 3.08 20.69
N VAL A 26 -17.76 3.31 21.34
CA VAL A 26 -19.07 2.98 20.79
C VAL A 26 -19.64 4.22 20.12
N THR A 27 -19.99 4.09 18.85
CA THR A 27 -20.65 5.15 18.10
C THR A 27 -22.15 5.21 18.45
N PRO A 28 -22.83 6.36 18.24
CA PRO A 28 -24.26 6.50 18.55
C PRO A 28 -25.18 5.49 17.83
N ASP A 29 -24.72 4.93 16.72
CA ASP A 29 -25.43 3.90 15.94
C ASP A 29 -25.12 2.47 16.40
N GLY A 30 -24.45 2.30 17.54
CA GLY A 30 -24.20 1.00 18.17
C GLY A 30 -22.99 0.23 17.64
N ALA A 31 -22.17 0.83 16.76
CA ALA A 31 -20.95 0.17 16.30
C ALA A 31 -19.81 0.35 17.32
N THR A 32 -19.07 -0.72 17.59
CA THR A 32 -17.84 -0.66 18.38
C THR A 32 -16.65 -0.46 17.44
N VAL A 33 -15.94 0.64 17.61
CA VAL A 33 -14.74 0.93 16.82
C VAL A 33 -13.49 0.70 17.67
N ILE A 34 -12.57 -0.12 17.19
CA ILE A 34 -11.32 -0.49 17.85
C ILE A 34 -10.14 -0.01 17.00
N PRO A 35 -9.43 1.06 17.38
CA PRO A 35 -8.26 1.54 16.66
C PRO A 35 -7.10 0.55 16.74
N VAL A 36 -6.33 0.41 15.66
CA VAL A 36 -5.16 -0.46 15.61
C VAL A 36 -3.95 0.31 15.10
N SER A 37 -2.88 0.28 15.87
CA SER A 37 -1.61 0.93 15.55
C SER A 37 -0.44 -0.04 15.65
N ARG A 38 0.58 0.21 14.84
CA ARG A 38 1.89 -0.43 14.95
C ARG A 38 2.81 0.51 15.69
N VAL A 39 3.39 0.02 16.77
CA VAL A 39 4.43 0.74 17.52
C VAL A 39 5.76 0.06 17.24
N SER A 40 6.72 0.84 16.77
CA SER A 40 8.10 0.38 16.58
C SER A 40 9.03 1.21 17.43
N HIS A 41 9.92 0.53 18.15
CA HIS A 41 10.99 1.17 18.89
C HIS A 41 12.27 1.11 18.08
N ARG A 42 13.00 2.22 17.96
CA ARG A 42 14.30 2.24 17.29
C ARG A 42 15.43 2.25 18.31
N PRO A 43 16.16 1.13 18.50
CA PRO A 43 17.27 1.04 19.43
C PRO A 43 18.29 2.15 19.20
N GLY A 44 18.80 2.74 20.29
CA GLY A 44 19.82 3.80 20.25
C GLY A 44 19.31 5.21 19.92
N SER A 45 18.06 5.37 19.47
CA SER A 45 17.50 6.70 19.15
C SER A 45 16.61 7.31 20.22
N GLY A 46 16.16 6.50 21.20
CA GLY A 46 15.17 6.89 22.20
C GLY A 46 13.78 7.23 21.64
N ARG A 47 13.57 7.08 20.32
CA ARG A 47 12.30 7.39 19.66
C ARG A 47 11.46 6.14 19.47
N SER A 48 10.18 6.28 19.79
CA SER A 48 9.13 5.32 19.44
C SER A 48 8.26 5.94 18.36
N ASP A 49 8.05 5.22 17.26
CA ASP A 49 7.16 5.61 16.18
C ASP A 49 5.84 4.84 16.32
N SER A 50 4.72 5.52 16.07
CA SER A 50 3.38 4.95 16.12
C SER A 50 2.69 5.21 14.79
N ARG A 51 2.46 4.13 14.04
CA ARG A 51 1.82 4.19 12.73
C ARG A 51 0.43 3.58 12.81
N PRO A 52 -0.65 4.34 12.49
CA PRO A 52 -1.99 3.77 12.42
C PRO A 52 -2.05 2.73 11.30
N LEU A 53 -2.62 1.57 11.60
CA LEU A 53 -2.86 0.50 10.62
C LEU A 53 -4.29 0.51 10.09
N GLY A 54 -5.23 0.95 10.92
CA GLY A 54 -6.65 0.97 10.60
C GLY A 54 -7.51 0.88 11.85
N ILE A 55 -8.80 0.61 11.62
CA ILE A 55 -9.79 0.41 12.67
C ILE A 55 -10.58 -0.87 12.40
N PHE A 56 -10.92 -1.62 13.45
CA PHE A 56 -11.99 -2.60 13.38
C PHE A 56 -13.30 -1.93 13.74
N VAL A 57 -14.34 -2.17 12.95
CA VAL A 57 -15.71 -1.72 13.22
C VAL A 57 -16.55 -2.97 13.41
N VAL A 58 -17.08 -3.17 14.61
CA VAL A 58 -17.97 -4.28 14.93
C VAL A 58 -19.38 -3.73 15.06
N LYS A 59 -20.28 -4.14 14.17
CA LYS A 59 -21.69 -3.73 14.18
C LYS A 59 -22.55 -4.95 13.99
N ASP A 60 -23.59 -5.11 14.81
CA ASP A 60 -24.53 -6.24 14.73
C ASP A 60 -23.86 -7.64 14.78
N GLY A 61 -22.70 -7.74 15.45
CA GLY A 61 -21.91 -8.97 15.52
C GLY A 61 -21.00 -9.21 14.30
N GLU A 62 -21.02 -8.34 13.29
CA GLU A 62 -20.18 -8.42 12.10
C GLU A 62 -18.94 -7.53 12.23
N PRO A 63 -17.72 -8.10 12.23
CA PRO A 63 -16.48 -7.33 12.23
C PRO A 63 -16.08 -6.91 10.80
N THR A 64 -15.88 -5.61 10.60
CA THR A 64 -15.33 -5.01 9.37
C THR A 64 -13.97 -4.38 9.66
N TRP A 65 -12.98 -4.62 8.80
CA TRP A 65 -11.68 -3.98 8.88
C TRP A 65 -11.60 -2.79 7.92
N VAL A 66 -11.23 -1.61 8.43
CA VAL A 66 -11.01 -0.40 7.64
C VAL A 66 -9.54 0.00 7.75
N PRO A 67 -8.72 -0.23 6.70
CA PRO A 67 -7.29 0.06 6.76
C PRO A 67 -6.98 1.55 6.61
N ALA A 68 -5.93 2.02 7.28
CA ALA A 68 -5.37 3.36 7.11
C ALA A 68 -4.45 3.39 5.87
N VAL A 69 -5.06 3.43 4.68
CA VAL A 69 -4.35 3.44 3.40
C VAL A 69 -4.20 4.86 2.85
N ASP A 70 -2.97 5.23 2.49
CA ASP A 70 -2.66 6.46 1.78
C ASP A 70 -2.89 6.26 0.27
N HIS A 71 -4.08 6.64 -0.19
CA HIS A 71 -4.48 6.51 -1.59
C HIS A 71 -3.66 7.43 -2.50
N THR A 72 -3.29 8.62 -2.01
CA THR A 72 -2.46 9.58 -2.75
C THR A 72 -1.10 8.98 -3.05
N ARG A 73 -0.46 8.35 -2.06
CA ARG A 73 0.83 7.69 -2.25
C ARG A 73 0.75 6.52 -3.23
N ILE A 74 -0.34 5.75 -3.21
CA ILE A 74 -0.56 4.67 -4.17
C ILE A 74 -0.74 5.23 -5.59
N ALA A 75 -1.54 6.28 -5.74
CA ALA A 75 -1.75 6.94 -7.03
C ALA A 75 -0.43 7.47 -7.60
N LEU A 76 0.35 8.21 -6.80
CA LEU A 76 1.65 8.75 -7.20
C LEU A 76 2.63 7.64 -7.62
N LEU A 77 2.63 6.49 -6.94
CA LEU A 77 3.46 5.35 -7.34
C LEU A 77 3.03 4.80 -8.72
N GLY A 78 1.72 4.67 -8.95
CA GLY A 78 1.16 4.24 -10.23
C GLY A 78 1.50 5.21 -11.37
N GLU A 79 1.32 6.51 -11.14
CA GLU A 79 1.68 7.57 -12.09
C GLU A 79 3.16 7.56 -12.44
N LEU A 80 4.04 7.42 -11.42
CA LEU A 80 5.48 7.35 -11.63
C LEU A 80 5.87 6.13 -12.48
N ILE A 81 5.31 4.96 -12.18
CA ILE A 81 5.54 3.73 -12.97
C ILE A 81 5.07 3.96 -14.42
N GLY A 82 3.88 4.53 -14.60
CA GLY A 82 3.35 4.85 -15.92
C GLY A 82 4.23 5.82 -16.70
N LEU A 83 4.70 6.89 -16.06
CA LEU A 83 5.59 7.88 -16.67
C LEU A 83 6.94 7.29 -17.06
N VAL A 84 7.54 6.47 -16.19
CA VAL A 84 8.81 5.78 -16.47
C VAL A 84 8.64 4.81 -17.65
N ALA A 85 7.57 4.00 -17.64
CA ALA A 85 7.28 3.08 -18.73
C ALA A 85 7.07 3.82 -20.06
N ALA A 86 6.27 4.89 -20.06
CA ALA A 86 6.03 5.71 -21.25
C ALA A 86 7.31 6.36 -21.79
N THR A 87 8.16 6.86 -20.89
CA THR A 87 9.46 7.46 -21.26
C THR A 87 10.38 6.44 -21.89
N LEU A 88 10.49 5.24 -21.30
CA LEU A 88 11.31 4.15 -21.84
C LEU A 88 10.76 3.64 -23.18
N ALA A 89 9.45 3.49 -23.32
CA ALA A 89 8.81 3.09 -24.58
C ALA A 89 9.07 4.11 -25.68
N THR A 90 8.92 5.40 -25.37
CA THR A 90 9.21 6.50 -26.31
C THR A 90 10.69 6.50 -26.70
N ALA A 91 11.60 6.35 -25.74
CA ALA A 91 13.03 6.25 -26.01
C ALA A 91 13.39 5.02 -26.84
N ALA A 92 12.74 3.88 -26.61
CA ALA A 92 12.92 2.67 -27.39
C ALA A 92 12.46 2.85 -28.84
N MET A 93 11.29 3.47 -29.06
CA MET A 93 10.79 3.81 -30.40
C MET A 93 11.75 4.76 -31.15
N LEU A 94 12.35 5.72 -30.45
CA LEU A 94 13.35 6.62 -31.07
C LEU A 94 14.67 5.91 -31.40
N ARG A 95 15.12 4.99 -30.54
CA ARG A 95 16.40 4.27 -30.73
C ARG A 95 16.32 3.13 -31.73
N ARG A 96 15.19 2.44 -31.80
CA ARG A 96 14.94 1.31 -32.70
C ARG A 96 13.52 1.42 -33.25
N PRO A 97 13.28 2.35 -34.19
CA PRO A 97 11.96 2.52 -34.77
C PRO A 97 11.48 1.17 -35.34
N PRO A 98 10.29 0.69 -34.94
CA PRO A 98 9.75 -0.57 -35.42
C PRO A 98 9.25 -0.48 -36.87
N TRP A 99 9.13 0.73 -37.42
CA TRP A 99 8.68 0.91 -38.80
C TRP A 99 9.84 0.70 -39.80
N PRO A 100 9.54 0.13 -40.98
CA PRO A 100 10.51 0.00 -42.06
C PRO A 100 11.08 1.36 -42.48
N ASP A 101 12.34 1.36 -42.90
CA ASP A 101 13.08 2.57 -43.31
C ASP A 101 12.39 3.21 -44.53
N VAL A 102 11.65 4.30 -44.31
CA VAL A 102 10.92 5.00 -45.37
C VAL A 102 11.89 5.87 -46.15
N ARG A 103 12.64 5.27 -47.08
CA ARG A 103 13.36 6.03 -48.11
C ARG A 103 12.36 6.40 -49.20
N GLY A 104 11.95 7.67 -49.24
CA GLY A 104 11.11 8.19 -50.30
C GLY A 104 11.87 8.18 -51.63
N ASP A 105 11.60 7.21 -52.49
CA ASP A 105 12.07 7.24 -53.87
C ASP A 105 11.19 8.22 -54.66
N PHE A 106 11.55 9.50 -54.61
CA PHE A 106 10.91 10.53 -55.42
C PHE A 106 11.35 10.36 -56.88
N SER A 107 10.77 9.37 -57.56
CA SER A 107 10.90 9.23 -59.00
C SER A 107 10.17 10.38 -59.68
N ARG A 108 10.92 11.40 -60.06
CA ARG A 108 10.43 12.52 -60.87
C ARG A 108 10.15 11.98 -62.26
N ARG A 109 8.87 11.69 -62.55
CA ARG A 109 8.43 11.39 -63.92
C ARG A 109 8.45 12.70 -64.72
N LEU A 110 9.35 12.76 -65.69
CA LEU A 110 9.35 13.69 -66.83
C LEU A 110 8.87 12.91 -68.05
#